data_AF-A0A7X9XCZ8-F1
#
_entry.id   AF-A0A7X9XCZ8-F1
#
_cell.length_a   1.000
_cell.length_b   1.000
_cell.length_c   1.000
_cell.angle_alpha   90.00
_cell.angle_beta   90.00
_cell.angle_gamma   90.00
#
_symmetry.space_group_name_H-M   'P 1'
#
loop_
_entity.id
_entity.type
_entity.pdbx_description
1 polymer ?
#
loop_
_entity_poly.entity_id
_entity_poly.type
_entity_poly.pdbx_seq_one_letter_code
_entity_poly.pdbx_strand_id
1 'polypeptide(L)'
;MYLDKMYKKLLVECWHNQHENIALSFQFKYKNPDCIDTVVEAMHLNCNHWDEEDNRDPFLRKCAYVLGDLRTEYAIQKLKELSLSSDPIIKEYSVYQLQRIGEI
;
A
#
# COMPACT_ATOMS: atom_id res chain seq x y z
N MET A 1 6.03 0.36 20.22
CA MET A 1 7.10 0.00 19.26
C MET A 1 7.37 -1.52 19.22
N TYR A 2 6.32 -2.34 19.06
CA TYR A 2 6.41 -3.80 18.82
C TYR A 2 5.33 -4.22 17.81
N LEU A 3 4.15 -3.60 17.91
CA LEU A 3 3.03 -3.80 17.01
C LEU A 3 3.36 -3.46 15.55
N ASP A 4 4.07 -2.37 15.28
CA ASP A 4 4.48 -1.97 13.92
C ASP A 4 5.26 -3.09 13.18
N LYS A 5 6.24 -3.70 13.86
CA LYS A 5 7.01 -4.82 13.30
C LYS A 5 6.16 -6.06 13.02
N MET A 6 5.15 -6.33 13.85
CA MET A 6 4.21 -7.44 13.62
C MET A 6 3.30 -7.15 12.43
N TYR A 7 2.77 -5.93 12.33
CA TYR A 7 1.90 -5.51 11.24
C TYR A 7 2.64 -5.55 9.90
N LYS A 8 3.91 -5.14 9.87
CA LYS A 8 4.74 -5.25 8.66
C LYS A 8 4.86 -6.69 8.17
N LYS A 9 5.08 -7.64 9.09
CA LYS A 9 5.12 -9.06 8.76
C LYS A 9 3.78 -9.57 8.25
N LEU A 10 2.69 -9.24 8.94
CA LEU A 10 1.35 -9.70 8.54
C LEU A 10 0.91 -9.12 7.20
N LEU A 11 1.33 -7.89 6.85
CA LEU A 11 0.96 -7.26 5.58
C LEU A 11 1.43 -8.07 4.35
N VAL A 12 2.49 -8.88 4.50
CA VAL A 12 3.08 -9.66 3.40
C VAL A 12 2.71 -11.15 3.41
N GLU A 13 1.75 -11.55 4.26
CA GLU A 13 1.40 -12.96 4.48
C GLU A 13 0.01 -13.32 3.92
N CYS A 14 -0.03 -14.29 3.00
CA CYS A 14 -1.25 -14.64 2.26
C CYS A 14 -2.21 -15.61 2.97
N TRP A 15 -2.03 -15.92 4.25
CA TRP A 15 -2.90 -16.86 4.98
C TRP A 15 -4.16 -16.21 5.60
N HIS A 16 -4.34 -14.89 5.46
CA HIS A 16 -5.46 -14.15 6.02
C HIS A 16 -6.07 -13.10 5.09
N ASN A 17 -7.27 -12.62 5.43
CA ASN A 17 -7.99 -11.58 4.68
C ASN A 17 -7.89 -10.19 5.33
N GLN A 18 -6.92 -9.96 6.23
CA GLN A 18 -6.82 -8.73 7.01
C GLN A 18 -5.99 -7.61 6.35
N HIS A 19 -5.55 -7.81 5.11
CA HIS A 19 -4.63 -6.90 4.41
C HIS A 19 -5.12 -5.44 4.37
N GLU A 20 -6.39 -5.19 4.05
CA GLU A 20 -6.94 -3.83 4.05
C GLU A 20 -6.91 -3.21 5.46
N ASN A 21 -7.31 -3.95 6.49
CA ASN A 21 -7.32 -3.47 7.88
C ASN A 21 -5.91 -3.17 8.41
N ILE A 22 -4.93 -3.96 7.99
CA ILE A 22 -3.51 -3.74 8.32
C ILE A 22 -3.01 -2.49 7.59
N ALA A 23 -3.30 -2.33 6.29
CA ALA A 23 -2.96 -1.12 5.53
C ALA A 23 -3.58 0.16 6.13
N LEU A 24 -4.85 0.11 6.55
CA LEU A 24 -5.53 1.20 7.27
C LEU A 24 -4.81 1.56 8.58
N SER A 25 -4.23 0.58 9.26
CA SER A 25 -3.47 0.85 10.49
C SER A 25 -2.18 1.62 10.20
N PHE A 26 -1.49 1.35 9.09
CA PHE A 26 -0.36 2.19 8.65
C PHE A 26 -0.81 3.60 8.26
N GLN A 27 -1.96 3.72 7.58
CA GLN A 27 -2.48 5.03 7.15
C GLN A 27 -2.85 5.91 8.35
N PHE A 28 -3.55 5.37 9.36
CA PHE A 28 -4.16 6.21 10.40
C PHE A 28 -3.47 6.14 11.77
N LYS A 29 -2.83 5.02 12.11
CA LYS A 29 -2.23 4.80 13.45
C LYS A 29 -0.71 4.89 13.42
N TYR A 30 -0.09 4.30 12.40
CA TYR A 30 1.36 4.15 12.30
C TYR A 30 1.91 4.89 11.07
N LYS A 31 1.65 6.21 11.02
CA LYS A 31 2.12 7.14 9.96
C LYS A 31 3.65 7.33 10.00
N ASN A 32 4.39 6.24 9.89
CA ASN A 32 5.84 6.20 9.96
C ASN A 32 6.41 5.85 8.58
N PRO A 33 7.30 6.69 8.00
CA PRO A 33 7.95 6.39 6.71
C PRO A 33 8.68 5.05 6.64
N ASP A 34 9.05 4.47 7.78
CA ASP A 34 9.69 3.15 7.85
C ASP A 34 8.80 2.00 7.31
N CYS A 35 7.50 2.21 7.06
CA CYS A 35 6.63 1.20 6.45
C CYS A 35 6.63 1.23 4.90
N ILE A 36 7.25 2.22 4.26
CA ILE A 36 7.16 2.44 2.80
C ILE A 36 7.55 1.19 2.02
N ASP A 37 8.72 0.60 2.29
CA ASP A 37 9.20 -0.55 1.53
C ASP A 37 8.29 -1.78 1.71
N THR A 38 7.80 -2.01 2.94
CA THR A 38 6.86 -3.11 3.21
C THR A 38 5.52 -2.89 2.50
N VAL A 39 5.02 -1.66 2.44
CA VAL A 39 3.78 -1.35 1.72
C VAL A 39 3.96 -1.56 0.21
N VAL A 40 5.08 -1.12 -0.35
CA VAL A 40 5.41 -1.32 -1.77
C VAL A 40 5.54 -2.81 -2.10
N GLU A 41 6.26 -3.57 -1.29
CA GLU A 41 6.36 -5.02 -1.42
C GLU A 41 4.96 -5.67 -1.40
N ALA A 42 4.12 -5.25 -0.44
CA ALA A 42 2.79 -5.82 -0.28
C ALA A 42 1.86 -5.54 -1.47
N MET A 43 2.04 -4.43 -2.18
CA MET A 43 1.28 -4.13 -3.40
C MET A 43 1.54 -5.14 -4.54
N HIS A 44 2.65 -5.86 -4.51
CA HIS A 44 3.00 -6.87 -5.51
C HIS A 44 2.63 -8.30 -5.09
N LEU A 45 1.99 -8.47 -3.94
CA LEU A 45 1.48 -9.77 -3.52
C LEU A 45 0.39 -10.26 -4.46
N ASN A 46 0.27 -11.58 -4.52
CA ASN A 46 -0.81 -12.25 -5.20
C ASN A 46 -1.26 -13.44 -4.33
N CYS A 47 -2.30 -13.22 -3.52
CA CYS A 47 -2.84 -14.25 -2.67
C CYS A 47 -4.03 -14.94 -3.36
N ASN A 48 -4.00 -16.27 -3.46
CA ASN A 48 -5.01 -17.06 -4.18
C ASN A 48 -6.46 -16.77 -3.75
N HIS A 49 -6.69 -16.42 -2.48
CA HIS A 49 -8.01 -16.16 -1.93
C HIS A 49 -8.58 -14.78 -2.30
N TRP A 50 -7.80 -13.88 -2.91
CA TRP A 50 -8.27 -12.54 -3.27
C TRP A 50 -9.24 -12.54 -4.44
N ASP A 51 -9.10 -13.47 -5.39
CA ASP A 51 -9.99 -13.58 -6.55
C ASP A 51 -11.40 -14.05 -6.13
N GLU A 52 -11.51 -14.79 -5.02
CA GLU A 52 -12.79 -15.28 -4.50
C GLU A 52 -13.56 -14.21 -3.72
N GLU A 53 -12.85 -13.26 -3.12
CA GLU A 53 -13.41 -12.29 -2.17
C GLU A 53 -13.32 -10.82 -2.64
N ASP A 54 -12.77 -10.54 -3.82
CA ASP A 54 -12.54 -9.19 -4.36
C ASP A 54 -11.74 -8.27 -3.40
N ASN A 55 -10.83 -8.88 -2.62
CA ASN A 55 -10.08 -8.19 -1.56
C ASN A 55 -8.87 -7.41 -2.09
N ARG A 56 -8.46 -7.65 -3.35
CA ARG A 56 -7.24 -7.09 -3.92
C ARG A 56 -7.35 -5.57 -4.15
N ASP A 57 -8.42 -5.12 -4.81
CA ASP A 57 -8.57 -3.72 -5.17
C ASP A 57 -8.67 -2.79 -3.94
N PRO A 58 -9.54 -3.09 -2.94
CA PRO A 58 -9.61 -2.27 -1.72
C PRO A 58 -8.27 -2.20 -1.00
N PHE A 59 -7.53 -3.31 -0.94
CA PHE A 59 -6.20 -3.37 -0.33
C PHE A 59 -5.17 -2.49 -1.07
N LEU A 60 -5.07 -2.61 -2.40
CA LEU A 60 -4.14 -1.80 -3.19
C LEU A 60 -4.44 -0.31 -3.11
N ARG A 61 -5.72 0.05 -3.12
CA ARG A 61 -6.16 1.43 -2.86
C ARG A 61 -5.59 1.93 -1.54
N LYS A 62 -5.75 1.17 -0.45
CA LYS A 62 -5.23 1.60 0.87
C LYS A 62 -3.72 1.73 0.89
N CYS A 63 -2.99 0.83 0.25
CA CYS A 63 -1.53 0.93 0.15
C CYS A 63 -1.10 2.24 -0.54
N ALA A 64 -1.72 2.59 -1.66
CA ALA A 64 -1.44 3.86 -2.33
C ALA A 64 -1.76 5.08 -1.45
N TYR A 65 -2.88 5.05 -0.72
CA TYR A 65 -3.23 6.10 0.25
C TYR A 65 -2.20 6.24 1.38
N VAL A 66 -1.65 5.12 1.90
CA VAL A 66 -0.56 5.18 2.90
C VAL A 66 0.61 5.98 2.34
N LEU A 67 1.08 5.65 1.13
CA LEU A 67 2.20 6.36 0.50
C LEU A 67 1.89 7.84 0.27
N GLY A 68 0.70 8.16 -0.24
CA GLY A 68 0.28 9.55 -0.50
C GLY A 68 0.12 10.38 0.77
N ASP A 69 -0.35 9.79 1.87
CA ASP A 69 -0.53 10.49 3.15
C ASP A 69 0.79 10.71 3.89
N LEU A 70 1.83 9.90 3.63
CA LEU A 70 3.17 10.09 4.23
C LEU A 70 3.89 11.33 3.71
N ARG A 71 3.67 11.71 2.44
CA ARG A 71 4.24 12.91 1.79
C ARG A 71 5.76 13.10 1.92
N THR A 72 6.50 12.03 2.17
CA THR A 72 7.97 12.08 2.15
C THR A 72 8.47 12.01 0.70
N GLU A 73 9.65 12.57 0.44
CA GLU A 73 10.29 12.47 -0.88
C GLU A 73 10.42 11.02 -1.34
N TYR A 74 10.73 10.10 -0.41
CA TYR A 74 10.84 8.68 -0.71
C TYR A 74 9.48 8.04 -1.06
N ALA A 75 8.41 8.36 -0.35
CA ALA A 75 7.07 7.86 -0.68
C ALA A 75 6.59 8.39 -2.03
N ILE A 76 6.85 9.67 -2.33
CA ILE A 76 6.54 10.29 -3.63
C ILE A 76 7.32 9.61 -4.74
N GLN A 77 8.62 9.34 -4.54
CA GLN A 77 9.44 8.62 -5.50
C GLN A 77 8.88 7.21 -5.79
N LYS A 78 8.46 6.48 -4.75
CA LYS A 78 7.81 5.17 -4.92
C LYS A 78 6.48 5.25 -5.66
N LEU A 79 5.65 6.26 -5.39
CA LEU A 79 4.43 6.49 -6.17
C LEU A 79 4.73 6.78 -7.65
N LYS A 80 5.77 7.55 -7.95
CA LYS A 80 6.22 7.81 -9.34
C LYS A 80 6.66 6.52 -10.04
N GLU A 81 7.42 5.66 -9.36
CA GLU A 81 7.80 4.32 -9.87
C GLU A 81 6.56 3.45 -10.13
N LEU A 82 5.65 3.34 -9.15
CA LEU A 82 4.43 2.52 -9.24
C LEU A 82 3.43 3.05 -10.28
N SER A 83 3.44 4.35 -10.58
CA SER A 83 2.62 4.96 -11.65
C SER A 83 2.97 4.44 -13.06
N LEU A 84 4.12 3.79 -13.20
CA LEU A 84 4.59 3.16 -14.43
C LEU A 84 4.37 1.64 -14.44
N SER A 85 3.71 1.08 -13.41
CA SER A 85 3.44 -0.35 -13.29
C SER A 85 2.62 -0.88 -14.49
N SER A 86 2.91 -2.13 -14.87
CA SER A 86 2.09 -2.89 -15.82
C SER A 86 0.77 -3.36 -15.21
N ASP A 87 0.68 -3.39 -13.88
CA ASP A 87 -0.56 -3.68 -13.18
C ASP A 87 -1.48 -2.43 -13.21
N PRO A 88 -2.67 -2.52 -13.83
CA PRO A 88 -3.52 -1.36 -14.04
C PRO A 88 -4.04 -0.76 -12.73
N ILE A 89 -4.30 -1.56 -11.70
CA ILE A 89 -4.85 -1.09 -10.41
C ILE A 89 -3.77 -0.36 -9.62
N ILE A 90 -2.55 -0.92 -9.58
CA ILE A 90 -1.40 -0.26 -8.95
C ILE A 90 -1.13 1.09 -9.63
N LYS A 91 -1.11 1.09 -10.97
CA LYS A 91 -0.89 2.30 -11.77
C LYS A 91 -1.95 3.36 -11.49
N GLU A 92 -3.23 3.01 -11.58
CA GLU A 92 -4.35 3.92 -11.40
C GLU A 92 -4.29 4.61 -10.02
N TYR A 93 -4.18 3.83 -8.96
CA TYR A 93 -4.14 4.40 -7.61
C TYR A 93 -2.87 5.21 -7.36
N SER A 94 -1.74 4.84 -7.93
CA SER A 94 -0.50 5.61 -7.79
C SER A 94 -0.60 6.97 -8.50
N VAL A 95 -1.14 7.00 -9.73
CA VAL A 95 -1.40 8.24 -10.47
C VAL A 95 -2.40 9.12 -9.70
N TYR A 96 -3.50 8.54 -9.23
CA TYR A 96 -4.50 9.27 -8.45
C TYR A 96 -3.88 9.94 -7.21
N GLN A 97 -3.00 9.22 -6.51
CA GLN A 97 -2.35 9.77 -5.32
C GLN A 97 -1.38 10.90 -5.65
N LEU A 98 -0.59 10.78 -6.73
CA LEU A 98 0.29 11.86 -7.20
C LEU A 98 -0.50 13.13 -7.55
N GLN A 99 -1.63 12.99 -8.25
CA GLN A 99 -2.53 14.12 -8.54
C GLN A 99 -3.11 14.72 -7.25
N ARG A 100 -3.58 13.88 -6.32
CA ARG A 100 -4.18 14.31 -5.04
C ARG A 100 -3.21 15.14 -4.20
N ILE A 101 -1.91 14.83 -4.26
CA ILE A 101 -0.87 15.53 -3.49
C ILE A 101 -0.16 16.65 -4.28
N GLY A 102 -0.51 16.85 -5.56
CA GLY A 102 0.02 17.94 -6.40
C GLY A 102 1.41 17.69 -6.98
N GLU A 103 1.78 16.42 -7.20
CA GLU A 103 3.09 16.03 -7.75
C GLU A 103 3.09 15.81 -9.27
N ILE A 104 1.89 15.74 -9.89
CA ILE A 104 1.65 15.70 -11.34
C ILE A 104 0.37 16.44 -11.73
#